data_AF-A0A529LVN4-F1
#
_entry.id   AF-A0A529LVN4-F1
#
_cell.length_a   1.000
_cell.length_b   1.000
_cell.length_c   1.000
_cell.angle_alpha   90.00
_cell.angle_beta   90.00
_cell.angle_gamma   90.00
#
_symmetry.space_group_name_H-M   'P 1'
#
loop_
_entity.id
_entity.type
_entity.pdbx_description
1 polymer ?
#
loop_
_entity_poly.entity_id
_entity_poly.type
_entity_poly.pdbx_seq_one_letter_code
_entity_poly.pdbx_strand_id
1 'polypeptide(L)'
;MADNRDDEGPAQYASPPCFMHELDPEYREPLSDWTDIRRWRKAERERLINARLAVSADARAAMSARIAVGLDALIGDIEGRMVSLYWPFRGEPDLRGWMTSI
;
A
#
# COMPACT_ATOMS: atom_id res chain seq x y z
N MET A 1 40.74 27.75 -9.54
CA MET A 1 40.14 26.65 -10.33
C MET A 1 40.20 25.41 -9.46
N ALA A 2 39.12 25.10 -8.76
CA ALA A 2 39.00 23.86 -8.00
C ALA A 2 38.39 22.81 -8.93
N ASP A 3 39.18 21.80 -9.22
CA ASP A 3 38.82 20.61 -10.01
C ASP A 3 37.80 19.80 -9.22
N ASN A 4 36.50 20.06 -9.47
CA ASN A 4 35.41 19.26 -8.93
C ASN A 4 35.30 18.00 -9.80
N ARG A 5 36.07 16.97 -9.45
CA ARG A 5 35.90 15.63 -10.02
C ARG A 5 34.60 15.05 -9.47
N ASP A 6 33.51 15.41 -10.13
CA ASP A 6 32.21 14.81 -9.92
C ASP A 6 32.29 13.33 -10.31
N ASP A 7 32.43 12.51 -9.27
CA ASP A 7 31.83 11.18 -9.09
C ASP A 7 31.50 10.41 -10.37
N GLU A 8 32.53 9.78 -10.95
CA GLU A 8 32.45 8.92 -12.13
C GLU A 8 31.93 7.51 -11.73
N GLY A 9 30.81 7.49 -11.03
CA GLY A 9 30.16 6.30 -10.49
C GLY A 9 28.64 6.27 -10.77
N PRO A 10 28.00 5.09 -10.75
CA PRO A 10 26.54 5.02 -10.86
C PRO A 10 25.87 5.83 -9.74
N ALA A 11 24.80 6.55 -10.08
CA ALA A 11 24.07 7.39 -9.14
C ALA A 11 23.68 6.61 -7.87
N GLN A 12 24.12 7.11 -6.72
CA GLN A 12 23.88 6.50 -5.41
C GLN A 12 22.62 7.11 -4.78
N TYR A 13 21.87 6.33 -4.00
CA TYR A 13 20.75 6.85 -3.24
C TYR A 13 21.25 7.69 -2.06
N ALA A 14 20.64 8.85 -1.80
CA ALA A 14 20.91 9.63 -0.58
C ALA A 14 20.52 8.88 0.71
N SER A 15 19.67 7.86 0.59
CA SER A 15 19.33 6.90 1.65
C SER A 15 18.98 5.55 0.99
N PRO A 16 19.91 4.59 0.95
CA PRO A 16 19.63 3.27 0.41
C PRO A 16 18.53 2.58 1.24
N PRO A 17 17.58 1.87 0.61
CA PRO A 17 16.52 1.19 1.34
C PRO A 17 17.13 0.21 2.34
N CYS A 18 16.60 0.23 3.57
CA CYS A 18 16.94 -0.61 4.72
C CYS A 18 18.38 -0.57 5.30
N PHE A 19 19.31 0.24 4.79
CA PHE A 19 20.69 0.39 5.31
C PHE A 19 21.49 -0.94 5.45
N MET A 20 21.00 -2.06 4.92
CA MET A 20 21.58 -3.39 5.14
C MET A 20 23.02 -3.53 4.64
N HIS A 21 23.37 -2.81 3.57
CA HIS A 21 24.73 -2.76 3.01
C HIS A 21 25.77 -2.13 3.94
N GLU A 22 25.36 -1.34 4.94
CA GLU A 22 26.27 -0.78 5.96
C GLU A 22 26.42 -1.73 7.16
N LEU A 23 25.42 -2.58 7.41
CA LEU A 23 25.37 -3.50 8.55
C LEU A 23 26.00 -4.86 8.23
N ASP A 24 25.93 -5.29 6.96
CA ASP A 24 26.45 -6.55 6.48
C ASP A 24 27.19 -6.35 5.14
N PRO A 25 28.53 -6.40 5.12
CA PRO A 25 29.33 -6.26 3.90
C PRO A 25 29.09 -7.35 2.84
N GLU A 26 28.52 -8.49 3.23
CA GLU A 26 28.17 -9.58 2.32
C GLU A 26 26.77 -9.41 1.71
N TYR A 27 25.97 -8.49 2.26
CA TYR A 27 24.63 -8.21 1.76
C TYR A 27 24.70 -7.69 0.32
N ARG A 28 24.03 -8.42 -0.57
CA ARG A 28 23.75 -7.95 -1.93
C ARG A 28 22.25 -7.82 -2.06
N GLU A 29 21.77 -6.66 -2.50
CA GLU A 29 20.37 -6.54 -2.90
C GLU A 29 20.09 -7.63 -3.94
N PRO A 30 19.04 -8.44 -3.74
CA PRO A 30 18.63 -9.37 -4.77
C PRO A 30 18.38 -8.57 -6.04
N LEU A 31 19.01 -8.99 -7.14
CA LEU A 31 18.65 -8.56 -8.49
C LEU A 31 17.28 -9.14 -8.83
N SER A 32 16.26 -8.75 -8.06
CA SER A 32 14.88 -8.92 -8.47
C SER A 32 14.73 -8.09 -9.73
N ASP A 33 14.25 -8.71 -10.81
CA ASP A 33 13.93 -7.95 -12.01
C ASP A 33 12.72 -7.07 -11.67
N TRP A 34 13.03 -5.86 -11.23
CA TRP A 34 12.04 -4.84 -10.90
C TRP A 34 11.11 -4.57 -12.08
N THR A 35 11.53 -4.87 -13.32
CA THR A 35 10.68 -4.82 -14.50
C THR A 35 9.57 -5.85 -14.44
N ASP A 36 9.89 -7.10 -14.10
CA ASP A 36 8.92 -8.17 -13.96
C ASP A 36 7.98 -7.94 -12.78
N ILE A 37 8.50 -7.47 -11.64
CA ILE A 37 7.67 -7.08 -10.49
C ILE A 37 6.70 -5.96 -10.89
N ARG A 38 7.16 -4.93 -11.62
CA ARG A 38 6.30 -3.82 -12.08
C ARG A 38 5.21 -4.32 -13.05
N ARG A 39 5.57 -5.19 -14.00
CA ARG A 39 4.62 -5.82 -14.94
C ARG A 39 3.57 -6.63 -14.19
N TRP A 40 4.01 -7.47 -13.25
CA TRP A 40 3.12 -8.27 -12.40
C TRP A 40 2.17 -7.38 -11.58
N ARG A 41 2.69 -6.35 -10.89
CA ARG A 41 1.87 -5.42 -10.09
C ARG A 41 0.80 -4.73 -10.93
N LYS A 42 1.12 -4.36 -12.16
CA LYS A 42 0.16 -3.74 -13.09
C LYS A 42 -0.95 -4.73 -13.46
N ALA A 43 -0.56 -5.93 -13.92
CA ALA A 43 -1.52 -6.97 -14.31
C ALA A 43 -2.42 -7.39 -13.14
N GLU A 44 -1.84 -7.58 -11.95
CA GLU A 44 -2.60 -7.99 -10.77
C GLU A 44 -3.55 -6.90 -10.28
N ARG A 45 -3.13 -5.63 -10.32
CA ARG A 45 -4.00 -4.49 -10.03
C ARG A 45 -5.21 -4.46 -10.97
N GLU A 46 -4.99 -4.61 -12.28
CA GLU A 46 -6.06 -4.63 -13.27
C GLU A 46 -7.02 -5.80 -13.02
N ARG A 47 -6.48 -7.01 -12.77
CA ARG A 47 -7.26 -8.21 -12.45
C ARG A 47 -8.15 -8.01 -11.22
N LEU A 48 -7.58 -7.50 -10.12
CA LEU A 48 -8.29 -7.30 -8.86
C LEU A 48 -9.35 -6.19 -8.96
N ILE A 49 -9.05 -5.09 -9.65
CA ILE A 49 -10.04 -4.04 -9.90
C ILE A 49 -11.22 -4.61 -10.70
N ASN A 50 -10.95 -5.34 -11.78
CA ASN A 50 -12.01 -5.94 -12.60
C ASN A 50 -12.88 -6.91 -11.79
N ALA A 51 -12.27 -7.77 -10.97
CA ALA A 51 -12.99 -8.68 -10.09
C ALA A 51 -13.89 -7.93 -9.10
N ARG A 52 -13.38 -6.83 -8.53
CA ARG A 52 -14.13 -5.98 -7.59
C ARG A 52 -15.30 -5.26 -8.27
N LEU A 53 -15.12 -4.79 -9.50
CA LEU A 53 -16.17 -4.11 -10.27
C LEU A 53 -17.26 -5.07 -10.76
N ALA A 54 -16.94 -6.35 -10.95
CA ALA A 54 -17.89 -7.38 -11.34
C ALA A 54 -18.92 -7.71 -10.24
N VAL A 55 -18.64 -7.37 -8.97
CA VAL A 55 -19.61 -7.55 -7.88
C VAL A 55 -20.72 -6.51 -7.98
N SER A 56 -21.98 -6.90 -7.81
CA SER A 56 -23.11 -5.95 -7.88
C SER A 56 -23.05 -4.89 -6.77
N ALA A 57 -23.69 -3.74 -7.00
CA ALA A 57 -23.72 -2.66 -6.00
C ALA A 57 -24.35 -3.11 -4.68
N ASP A 58 -25.47 -3.83 -4.72
CA ASP A 58 -26.16 -4.33 -3.53
C ASP A 58 -25.31 -5.32 -2.75
N ALA A 59 -24.63 -6.24 -3.45
CA ALA A 59 -23.72 -7.17 -2.80
C ALA A 59 -22.52 -6.44 -2.16
N ARG A 60 -21.97 -5.42 -2.82
CA ARG A 60 -20.90 -4.59 -2.25
C ARG A 60 -21.36 -3.83 -1.00
N ALA A 61 -22.57 -3.28 -1.01
CA ALA A 61 -23.14 -2.61 0.15
C ALA A 61 -23.30 -3.58 1.34
N ALA A 62 -23.85 -4.77 1.09
CA ALA A 62 -24.00 -5.81 2.10
C ALA A 62 -22.64 -6.28 2.66
N MET A 63 -21.64 -6.46 1.81
CA MET A 63 -20.28 -6.79 2.26
C MET A 63 -19.65 -5.66 3.10
N SER A 64 -19.82 -4.40 2.68
CA SER A 64 -19.28 -3.24 3.42
C SER A 64 -19.89 -3.13 4.81
N ALA A 65 -21.21 -3.33 4.94
CA ALA A 65 -21.90 -3.36 6.23
C ALA A 65 -21.37 -4.49 7.13
N ARG A 66 -21.14 -5.69 6.57
CA ARG A 66 -20.55 -6.80 7.33
C ARG A 66 -19.12 -6.52 7.79
N ILE A 67 -18.33 -5.84 6.96
CA ILE A 67 -16.98 -5.40 7.35
C ILE A 67 -17.07 -4.43 8.52
N ALA A 68 -17.96 -3.42 8.47
CA ALA A 68 -18.15 -2.47 9.56
C ALA A 68 -18.49 -3.15 10.89
N VAL A 69 -19.44 -4.10 10.89
CA VAL A 69 -19.77 -4.92 12.09
C VAL A 69 -18.55 -5.68 12.60
N GLY A 70 -17.73 -6.21 11.70
CA GLY A 70 -16.48 -6.89 12.06
C GLY A 70 -15.44 -5.95 12.66
N LEU A 71 -15.37 -4.69 12.19
CA LEU A 71 -14.49 -3.66 12.73
C LEU A 71 -14.91 -3.29 14.15
N ASP A 72 -16.20 -3.06 14.40
CA ASP A 72 -16.72 -2.76 15.73
C ASP A 72 -16.37 -3.89 16.73
N ALA A 73 -16.56 -5.15 16.31
CA ALA A 73 -16.26 -6.29 17.15
C ALA A 73 -14.76 -6.49 17.40
N LEU A 74 -13.91 -6.20 16.42
CA LEU A 74 -12.47 -6.43 16.50
C LEU A 74 -11.74 -5.32 17.25
N ILE A 75 -12.11 -4.07 16.99
CA ILE A 75 -11.44 -2.90 17.53
C ILE A 75 -12.01 -2.55 18.91
N GLY A 76 -13.32 -2.70 19.09
CA GLY A 76 -14.01 -2.36 20.33
C GLY A 76 -14.15 -0.84 20.50
N ASP A 77 -14.09 -0.38 21.75
CA ASP A 77 -14.19 1.04 22.08
C ASP A 77 -12.93 1.80 21.66
N ILE A 78 -13.15 2.90 20.93
CA ILE A 78 -12.10 3.76 20.40
C ILE A 78 -12.14 5.17 21.00
N GLU A 79 -12.89 5.39 22.08
CA GLU A 79 -12.93 6.66 22.80
C GLU A 79 -11.51 7.17 23.11
N GLY A 80 -11.25 8.43 22.74
CA GLY A 80 -9.96 9.09 22.93
C GLY A 80 -8.82 8.59 22.03
N ARG A 81 -9.11 7.77 21.00
CA ARG A 81 -8.14 7.32 20.00
C ARG A 81 -8.22 8.12 18.71
N MET A 82 -7.10 8.15 17.98
CA MET A 82 -7.05 8.70 16.64
C MET A 82 -7.15 7.56 15.62
N VAL A 83 -8.14 7.63 14.74
CA VAL A 83 -8.33 6.65 13.66
C VAL A 83 -8.05 7.33 12.33
N SER A 84 -7.13 6.76 11.55
CA SER A 84 -6.87 7.19 10.18
C SER A 84 -7.69 6.35 9.20
N LEU A 85 -8.27 7.02 8.22
CA LEU A 85 -9.21 6.47 7.25
C LEU A 85 -8.84 6.96 5.86
N TYR A 86 -9.39 6.32 4.84
CA TYR A 86 -9.20 6.69 3.44
C TYR A 86 -10.54 6.88 2.74
N TRP A 87 -10.57 7.70 1.69
CA TRP A 87 -11.75 7.83 0.85
C TRP A 87 -11.83 6.64 -0.12
N PRO A 88 -12.93 5.88 -0.16
CA PRO A 88 -13.01 4.68 -0.97
C PRO A 88 -12.90 4.98 -2.46
N PHE A 89 -12.17 4.14 -3.18
CA PHE A 89 -12.08 4.18 -4.63
C PHE A 89 -13.06 3.20 -5.29
N ARG A 90 -13.03 3.12 -6.63
CA ARG A 90 -14.03 2.39 -7.41
C ARG A 90 -14.15 0.92 -6.99
N GLY A 91 -15.36 0.56 -6.53
CA GLY A 91 -15.72 -0.79 -6.10
C GLY A 91 -15.21 -1.18 -4.71
N GLU A 92 -14.47 -0.32 -4.01
CA GLU A 92 -13.96 -0.60 -2.66
C GLU A 92 -15.07 -0.64 -1.62
N PRO A 93 -14.82 -1.26 -0.45
CA PRO A 93 -15.73 -1.16 0.69
C PRO A 93 -15.98 0.30 1.05
N ASP A 94 -17.25 0.67 1.12
CA ASP A 94 -17.63 2.03 1.50
C ASP A 94 -17.86 2.10 3.00
N LEU A 95 -16.85 2.57 3.73
CA LEU A 95 -16.89 2.71 5.18
C LEU A 95 -17.35 4.09 5.64
N ARG A 96 -17.72 5.02 4.75
CA ARG A 96 -18.05 6.42 5.14
C ARG A 96 -19.20 6.50 6.16
N GLY A 97 -20.16 5.58 6.09
CA GLY A 97 -21.21 5.46 7.10
C GLY A 97 -20.66 5.08 8.48
N TRP A 98 -19.73 4.13 8.54
CA TRP A 98 -19.05 3.73 9.77
C TRP A 98 -18.15 4.85 10.32
N MET A 99 -17.48 5.61 9.44
CA MET A 99 -16.67 6.77 9.85
C MET A 99 -17.50 7.84 10.56
N THR A 100 -18.80 7.93 10.29
CA THR A 100 -19.70 8.89 10.93
C THR A 100 -20.23 8.40 12.28
N SER A 101 -20.13 7.09 12.56
CA SER A 101 -20.60 6.49 13.81
C SER A 101 -19.53 6.41 14.90
N ILE A 102 -18.27 6.73 14.58
CA ILE A 102 -17.12 6.64 15.49
C ILE A 102 -16.58 7.99 15.94
#